data_AF-A0A524D395-F1
#
_entry.id   AF-A0A524D395-F1
#
_cell.length_a   1.000
_cell.length_b   1.000
_cell.length_c   1.000
_cell.angle_alpha   90.00
_cell.angle_beta   90.00
_cell.angle_gamma   90.00
#
_symmetry.space_group_name_H-M   'P 1'
#
loop_
_entity.id
_entity.type
_entity.pdbx_description
1 polymer ?
#
loop_
_entity_poly.entity_id
_entity_poly.type
_entity_poly.pdbx_seq_one_letter_code
_entity_poly.pdbx_strand_id
1 'polypeptide(L)'
;MYYQRKTIFLAISCFLLIGLSFLQNSFAQIEEFEAITTAKKDCYVNSGAPDTNYGDTELLYVGNDSSSAEYYVSYFYFDLSSRPDNLKKTELSLIFVDVETNMEISIYETNSTWKEGEITWNTKPNTTEKIGDVEILESGEITLEITDYVQDLDELYISVNLSSSQYNDYLLIHSREGANDEEDAPKIIFTYEMELDFTFVYWLIWGTIAIIAVGVLIFVLIIFLMRRNRPSVARPASPRESYPQVRSGSPQTSIKPVIGFCPHCGAKL
;
A
#
# COMPACT_ATOMS: atom_id res chain seq x y z
N MET A 1 1.10 -25.77 46.50
CA MET A 1 2.33 -25.08 46.06
C MET A 1 2.99 -25.71 44.83
N TYR A 2 2.91 -27.03 44.60
CA TYR A 2 3.51 -27.70 43.44
C TYR A 2 2.90 -27.28 42.07
N TYR A 3 1.58 -27.07 42.01
CA TYR A 3 0.87 -26.73 40.76
C TYR A 3 1.20 -25.32 40.22
N GLN A 4 1.40 -24.34 41.12
CA GLN A 4 1.72 -22.96 40.71
C GLN A 4 3.15 -22.78 40.19
N ARG A 5 4.11 -23.62 40.63
CA ARG A 5 5.48 -23.57 40.09
C ARG A 5 5.55 -24.10 38.65
N LYS A 6 4.73 -25.11 38.30
CA LYS A 6 4.68 -25.66 36.93
C LYS A 6 4.06 -24.69 35.93
N THR A 7 3.02 -23.95 36.31
CA THR A 7 2.38 -22.96 35.41
C THR A 7 3.27 -21.75 35.13
N ILE A 8 4.09 -21.32 36.09
CA ILE A 8 5.04 -20.20 35.89
C ILE A 8 6.17 -20.61 34.93
N PHE A 9 6.74 -21.81 35.09
CA PHE A 9 7.76 -22.32 34.16
C PHE A 9 7.23 -22.50 32.73
N LEU A 10 5.99 -22.96 32.59
CA LEU A 10 5.36 -23.15 31.28
C LEU A 10 5.09 -21.79 30.59
N ALA A 11 4.69 -20.78 31.36
CA ALA A 11 4.49 -19.42 30.85
C ALA A 11 5.81 -18.76 30.41
N ILE A 12 6.89 -18.90 31.20
CA ILE A 12 8.22 -18.37 30.84
C ILE A 12 8.80 -19.10 29.62
N SER A 13 8.62 -20.43 29.55
CA SER A 13 9.05 -21.23 28.40
C SER A 13 8.28 -20.87 27.13
N CYS A 14 6.97 -20.62 27.21
CA CYS A 14 6.21 -20.08 26.09
C CYS A 14 6.71 -18.70 25.70
N PHE A 15 6.98 -17.80 26.66
CA PHE A 15 7.48 -16.44 26.37
C PHE A 15 8.86 -16.44 25.71
N LEU A 16 9.75 -17.35 26.11
CA LEU A 16 11.07 -17.56 25.50
C LEU A 16 10.97 -18.18 24.11
N LEU A 17 10.10 -19.17 23.90
CA LEU A 17 9.89 -19.80 22.59
C LEU A 17 9.22 -18.85 21.60
N ILE A 18 8.27 -18.04 22.08
CA ILE A 18 7.68 -16.90 21.39
C ILE A 18 8.84 -15.96 21.02
N GLY A 19 9.60 -15.43 21.98
CA GLY A 19 10.78 -14.57 21.72
C GLY A 19 11.82 -15.10 20.74
N LEU A 20 12.12 -16.41 20.77
CA LEU A 20 13.07 -17.07 19.84
C LEU A 20 12.52 -17.23 18.42
N SER A 21 11.20 -17.43 18.26
CA SER A 21 10.56 -17.47 16.94
C SER A 21 10.49 -16.09 16.25
N PHE A 22 10.77 -14.99 16.96
CA PHE A 22 10.80 -13.63 16.39
C PHE A 22 12.20 -13.16 15.95
N LEU A 23 13.26 -13.93 16.21
CA LEU A 23 14.63 -13.59 15.78
C LEU A 23 14.93 -13.98 14.33
N GLN A 24 14.00 -14.62 13.62
CA GLN A 24 14.25 -15.21 12.30
C GLN A 24 13.58 -14.51 11.11
N ASN A 25 12.79 -13.46 11.31
CA ASN A 25 12.09 -12.81 10.21
C ASN A 25 12.54 -11.34 10.06
N SER A 26 13.78 -11.13 9.62
CA SER A 26 14.06 -9.97 8.76
C SER A 26 13.47 -10.32 7.39
N PHE A 27 12.16 -10.10 7.23
CA PHE A 27 11.54 -10.28 5.93
C PHE A 27 11.84 -9.02 5.14
N ALA A 28 12.85 -9.12 4.27
CA ALA A 28 13.01 -8.21 3.16
C ALA A 28 11.75 -8.32 2.30
N GLN A 29 10.95 -7.26 2.24
CA GLN A 29 9.84 -7.18 1.30
C GLN A 29 10.41 -6.56 0.02
N ILE A 30 10.27 -7.26 -1.10
CA ILE A 30 10.55 -6.70 -2.43
C ILE A 30 9.24 -6.09 -2.88
N GLU A 31 9.26 -4.77 -3.05
CA GLU A 31 8.13 -4.01 -3.57
C GLU A 31 8.52 -3.43 -4.93
N GLU A 32 7.54 -3.37 -5.82
CA GLU A 32 7.66 -2.83 -7.17
C GLU A 32 7.22 -1.36 -7.16
N PHE A 33 8.02 -0.53 -7.81
CA PHE A 33 7.82 0.91 -7.89
C PHE A 33 7.89 1.38 -9.33
N GLU A 34 7.26 2.51 -9.59
CA GLU A 34 7.33 3.19 -10.88
C GLU A 34 8.01 4.55 -10.75
N ALA A 35 8.88 4.85 -11.71
CA ALA A 35 9.41 6.18 -11.94
C ALA A 35 9.12 6.60 -13.38
N ILE A 36 8.76 7.88 -13.57
CA ILE A 36 8.37 8.42 -14.87
C ILE A 36 9.40 9.48 -15.30
N THR A 37 9.75 9.48 -16.58
CA THR A 37 10.45 10.61 -17.23
C THR A 37 9.70 11.03 -18.48
N THR A 38 9.35 12.31 -18.58
CA THR A 38 8.64 12.88 -19.73
C THR A 38 9.60 13.26 -20.85
N ALA A 39 9.08 13.33 -22.08
CA ALA A 39 9.83 13.81 -23.23
C ALA A 39 10.43 15.20 -22.96
N LYS A 40 11.71 15.36 -23.29
CA LYS A 40 12.41 16.65 -23.18
C LYS A 40 12.36 17.47 -24.45
N LYS A 41 12.13 16.80 -25.59
CA LYS A 41 11.86 17.43 -26.88
C LYS A 41 10.84 16.59 -27.62
N ASP A 42 9.93 17.23 -28.33
CA ASP A 42 9.12 16.59 -29.34
C ASP A 42 8.79 17.54 -30.50
N CYS A 43 8.50 16.98 -31.66
CA CYS A 43 8.11 17.75 -32.84
C CYS A 43 7.58 16.78 -33.88
N TYR A 44 6.59 17.20 -34.68
CA TYR A 44 6.29 16.50 -35.92
C TYR A 44 6.82 17.27 -37.13
N VAL A 45 6.99 16.57 -38.24
CA VAL A 45 7.38 17.17 -39.52
C VAL A 45 6.34 16.83 -40.58
N ASN A 46 6.04 17.80 -41.44
CA ASN A 46 5.06 17.67 -42.50
C ASN A 46 5.71 17.83 -43.88
N SER A 47 5.52 16.86 -44.79
CA SER A 47 6.02 16.96 -46.16
C SER A 47 5.38 18.08 -47.00
N GLY A 48 4.15 18.50 -46.70
CA GLY A 48 3.45 19.59 -47.37
C GLY A 48 3.99 20.98 -47.02
N ALA A 49 4.62 21.12 -45.85
CA ALA A 49 5.22 22.35 -45.37
C ALA A 49 6.68 22.09 -44.91
N PRO A 50 7.60 21.79 -45.85
CA PRO A 50 8.82 21.07 -45.53
C PRO A 50 9.89 21.89 -44.80
N ASP A 51 9.74 23.23 -44.76
CA ASP A 51 10.62 24.16 -44.04
C ASP A 51 9.99 24.69 -42.76
N THR A 52 8.79 24.24 -42.39
CA THR A 52 8.10 24.63 -41.16
C THR A 52 8.50 23.73 -40.01
N ASN A 53 8.70 24.34 -38.84
CA ASN A 53 8.91 23.64 -37.57
C ASN A 53 7.60 23.63 -36.76
N TYR A 54 7.37 22.53 -36.04
CA TYR A 54 6.16 22.31 -35.25
C TYR A 54 6.49 21.86 -33.81
N GLY A 55 7.63 22.27 -33.25
CA GLY A 55 8.04 21.86 -31.91
C GLY A 55 7.26 22.53 -30.77
N ASP A 56 6.39 23.49 -31.08
CA ASP A 56 5.58 24.21 -30.09
C ASP A 56 4.07 23.86 -30.20
N THR A 57 3.71 22.81 -30.95
CA THR A 57 2.30 22.44 -31.19
C THR A 57 1.78 21.46 -30.16
N GLU A 58 0.55 21.68 -29.68
CA GLU A 58 -0.08 20.82 -28.67
C GLU A 58 -0.31 19.36 -29.14
N LEU A 59 -0.48 19.12 -30.44
CA LEU A 59 -0.71 17.80 -31.02
C LEU A 59 0.29 17.51 -32.14
N LEU A 60 0.80 16.28 -32.16
CA LEU A 60 1.78 15.78 -33.12
C LEU A 60 1.14 14.79 -34.07
N TYR A 61 1.37 14.98 -35.37
CA TYR A 61 0.78 14.15 -36.42
C TYR A 61 1.70 12.99 -36.79
N VAL A 62 1.13 11.80 -36.95
CA VAL A 62 1.80 10.66 -37.61
C VAL A 62 0.86 10.02 -38.63
N GLY A 63 1.37 9.71 -39.82
CA GLY A 63 0.57 9.09 -40.87
C GLY A 63 0.66 9.84 -42.18
N ASN A 64 -0.45 9.88 -42.91
CA ASN A 64 -0.55 10.62 -44.15
C ASN A 64 -1.95 11.17 -44.39
N ASP A 65 -2.03 12.20 -45.21
CA ASP A 65 -3.31 12.70 -45.73
C ASP A 65 -3.33 12.51 -47.24
N SER A 66 -4.15 11.57 -47.70
CA SER A 66 -4.27 11.25 -49.12
C SER A 66 -4.87 12.37 -49.96
N SER A 67 -5.63 13.29 -49.34
CA SER A 67 -6.27 14.41 -50.04
C SER A 67 -5.26 15.50 -50.42
N SER A 68 -4.25 15.70 -49.57
CA SER A 68 -3.17 16.69 -49.73
C SER A 68 -1.85 16.07 -50.18
N ALA A 69 -1.74 14.73 -50.19
CA ALA A 69 -0.51 13.96 -50.41
C ALA A 69 0.60 14.34 -49.41
N GLU A 70 0.21 14.61 -48.17
CA GLU A 70 1.09 14.98 -47.08
C GLU A 70 1.44 13.77 -46.21
N TYR A 71 2.65 13.78 -45.66
CA TYR A 71 3.16 12.75 -44.77
C TYR A 71 3.64 13.39 -43.48
N TYR A 72 3.33 12.74 -42.37
CA TYR A 72 3.62 13.20 -41.02
C TYR A 72 4.45 12.17 -40.27
N VAL A 73 5.49 12.66 -39.59
CA VAL A 73 6.35 11.84 -38.71
C VAL A 73 6.59 12.62 -37.43
N SER A 74 6.33 12.00 -36.29
CA SER A 74 6.59 12.58 -34.96
C SER A 74 7.94 12.14 -34.44
N TYR A 75 8.66 13.02 -33.75
CA TYR A 75 9.97 12.79 -33.16
C TYR A 75 9.92 13.10 -31.67
N PHE A 76 10.61 12.30 -30.88
CA PHE A 76 10.69 12.46 -29.42
C PHE A 76 12.11 12.24 -28.94
N TYR A 77 12.48 12.93 -27.87
CA TYR A 77 13.72 12.72 -27.14
C TYR A 77 13.44 12.57 -25.65
N PHE A 78 13.99 11.52 -25.06
CA PHE A 78 13.91 11.22 -23.64
C PHE A 78 15.30 11.16 -23.04
N ASP A 79 15.44 11.78 -21.87
CA ASP A 79 16.62 11.65 -21.02
C ASP A 79 16.38 10.46 -20.07
N LEU A 80 17.20 9.43 -20.20
CA LEU A 80 17.15 8.20 -19.41
C LEU A 80 18.21 8.16 -18.31
N SER A 81 19.00 9.23 -18.14
CA SER A 81 20.09 9.27 -17.15
C SER A 81 19.60 9.18 -15.69
N SER A 82 18.33 9.50 -15.43
CA SER A 82 17.70 9.42 -14.10
C SER A 82 17.07 8.06 -13.80
N ARG A 83 17.38 7.04 -14.58
CA ARG A 83 16.79 5.70 -14.46
C ARG A 83 17.18 5.02 -13.14
N PRO A 84 16.21 4.44 -12.40
CA PRO A 84 16.50 3.72 -11.16
C PRO A 84 17.40 2.49 -11.35
N ASP A 85 18.09 2.08 -10.29
CA ASP A 85 18.74 0.77 -10.22
C ASP A 85 17.71 -0.37 -10.14
N ASN A 86 18.11 -1.61 -10.45
CA ASN A 86 17.28 -2.81 -10.37
C ASN A 86 15.98 -2.76 -11.19
N LEU A 87 16.08 -2.25 -12.42
CA LEU A 87 14.98 -2.24 -13.37
C LEU A 87 14.46 -3.64 -13.66
N LYS A 88 13.15 -3.73 -13.81
CA LYS A 88 12.44 -4.89 -14.32
C LYS A 88 11.87 -4.65 -15.69
N LYS A 89 11.33 -3.47 -15.91
CA LYS A 89 10.59 -3.12 -17.10
C LYS A 89 10.83 -1.67 -17.46
N THR A 90 10.90 -1.38 -18.74
CA THR A 90 10.87 -0.01 -19.26
C THR A 90 9.89 0.06 -20.41
N GLU A 91 8.96 1.00 -20.34
CA GLU A 91 7.91 1.18 -21.34
C GLU A 91 7.94 2.61 -21.88
N LEU A 92 7.84 2.73 -23.21
CA LEU A 92 7.45 3.97 -23.86
C LEU A 92 5.94 4.09 -23.83
N SER A 93 5.42 5.22 -23.37
CA SER A 93 4.00 5.53 -23.33
C SER A 93 3.71 6.79 -24.15
N LEU A 94 2.74 6.67 -25.07
CA LEU A 94 2.25 7.75 -25.92
C LEU A 94 0.73 7.80 -25.83
N ILE A 95 0.16 9.01 -25.79
CA ILE A 95 -1.30 9.20 -25.75
C ILE A 95 -1.79 9.60 -27.14
N PHE A 96 -2.63 8.74 -27.70
CA PHE A 96 -3.28 8.96 -28.98
C PHE A 96 -4.67 9.56 -28.76
N VAL A 97 -5.02 10.56 -29.56
CA VAL A 97 -6.32 11.21 -29.52
C VAL A 97 -7.01 11.16 -30.87
N ASP A 98 -8.34 11.30 -30.84
CA ASP A 98 -9.20 11.31 -32.03
C ASP A 98 -8.93 10.17 -33.03
N VAL A 99 -8.70 8.96 -32.52
CA VAL A 99 -8.48 7.77 -33.35
C VAL A 99 -9.78 7.33 -34.00
N GLU A 100 -9.93 7.62 -35.29
CA GLU A 100 -11.08 7.19 -36.10
C GLU A 100 -10.77 5.95 -36.95
N THR A 101 -9.50 5.73 -37.29
CA THR A 101 -9.04 4.64 -38.16
C THR A 101 -7.95 3.83 -37.46
N ASN A 102 -8.13 2.50 -37.43
CA ASN A 102 -7.11 1.59 -36.91
C ASN A 102 -5.88 1.62 -37.81
N MET A 103 -4.73 1.88 -37.22
CA MET A 103 -3.46 1.99 -37.93
C MET A 103 -2.34 1.33 -37.15
N GLU A 104 -1.38 0.76 -37.87
CA GLU A 104 -0.13 0.30 -37.28
C GLU A 104 0.93 1.38 -37.46
N ILE A 105 1.61 1.71 -36.36
CA ILE A 105 2.77 2.59 -36.34
C ILE A 105 4.04 1.80 -36.05
N SER A 106 5.16 2.27 -36.61
CA SER A 106 6.49 1.75 -36.34
C SER A 106 7.28 2.81 -35.60
N ILE A 107 7.94 2.40 -34.52
CA ILE A 107 8.82 3.24 -33.72
C ILE A 107 10.25 2.90 -34.10
N TYR A 108 11.02 3.92 -34.48
CA TYR A 108 12.41 3.80 -34.89
C TYR A 108 13.29 4.70 -34.04
N GLU A 109 14.52 4.27 -33.79
CA GLU A 109 15.59 5.14 -33.32
C GLU A 109 16.02 6.11 -34.41
N THR A 110 16.44 7.30 -33.99
CA THR A 110 16.95 8.37 -34.85
C THR A 110 18.30 8.87 -34.37
N ASN A 111 19.05 9.51 -35.25
CA ASN A 111 20.33 10.11 -34.86
C ASN A 111 20.16 11.21 -33.79
N SER A 112 21.03 11.22 -32.78
CA SER A 112 21.02 12.09 -31.58
C SER A 112 21.47 13.54 -31.82
N THR A 113 21.02 14.17 -32.90
CA THR A 113 21.56 15.47 -33.33
C THR A 113 20.53 16.57 -33.53
N TRP A 114 19.23 16.28 -33.35
CA TRP A 114 18.19 17.27 -33.65
C TRP A 114 17.82 18.11 -32.42
N LYS A 115 17.36 19.33 -32.70
CA LYS A 115 16.81 20.27 -31.72
C LYS A 115 15.36 20.55 -32.07
N GLU A 116 14.54 20.61 -31.05
CA GLU A 116 13.09 20.85 -31.13
C GLU A 116 12.71 22.01 -32.04
N GLY A 117 13.28 23.20 -31.82
CA GLY A 117 12.97 24.39 -32.61
C GLY A 117 13.68 24.51 -33.97
N GLU A 118 14.43 23.50 -34.41
CA GLU A 118 15.20 23.54 -35.68
C GLU A 118 14.85 22.40 -36.65
N ILE A 119 14.14 21.35 -36.19
CA ILE A 119 13.76 20.21 -37.02
C ILE A 119 12.63 20.58 -37.99
N THR A 120 12.78 20.23 -39.26
CA THR A 120 11.77 20.38 -40.33
C THR A 120 11.76 19.12 -41.17
N TRP A 121 10.84 18.98 -42.12
CA TRP A 121 10.84 17.83 -43.04
C TRP A 121 12.17 17.67 -43.79
N ASN A 122 12.77 18.80 -44.19
CA ASN A 122 14.03 18.83 -44.93
C ASN A 122 15.25 18.55 -44.05
N THR A 123 15.18 18.84 -42.74
CA THR A 123 16.30 18.67 -41.79
C THR A 123 16.12 17.52 -40.81
N LYS A 124 15.01 16.76 -40.90
CA LYS A 124 14.70 15.64 -40.00
C LYS A 124 15.82 14.59 -39.98
N PRO A 125 16.14 14.02 -38.81
CA PRO A 125 17.14 12.96 -38.72
C PRO A 125 16.64 11.70 -39.44
N ASN A 126 17.56 10.90 -39.94
CA ASN A 126 17.22 9.61 -40.52
C ASN A 126 16.85 8.61 -39.42
N THR A 127 15.93 7.71 -39.74
CA THR A 127 15.67 6.51 -38.96
C THR A 127 16.83 5.53 -39.10
N THR A 128 17.08 4.76 -38.04
CA THR A 128 18.21 3.83 -37.96
C THR A 128 17.73 2.42 -37.66
N GLU A 129 17.49 2.09 -36.40
CA GLU A 129 16.98 0.79 -35.96
C GLU A 129 15.48 0.85 -35.67
N LYS A 130 14.75 -0.22 -36.00
CA LYS A 130 13.34 -0.35 -35.61
C LYS A 130 13.26 -0.91 -34.20
N ILE A 131 12.59 -0.18 -33.32
CA ILE A 131 12.37 -0.57 -31.93
C ILE A 131 11.17 -1.52 -31.83
N GLY A 132 10.07 -1.19 -32.52
CA GLY A 132 8.87 -2.02 -32.50
C GLY A 132 7.76 -1.49 -33.40
N ASP A 133 6.71 -2.30 -33.53
CA ASP A 133 5.46 -1.94 -34.19
C ASP A 133 4.33 -1.96 -33.15
N VAL A 134 3.37 -1.06 -33.28
CA VAL A 134 2.24 -0.91 -32.36
C VAL A 134 0.96 -0.69 -33.16
N GLU A 135 -0.06 -1.49 -32.88
CA GLU A 135 -1.38 -1.32 -33.47
C GLU A 135 -2.22 -0.36 -32.62
N ILE A 136 -2.72 0.71 -33.22
CA ILE A 136 -3.54 1.72 -32.58
C ILE A 136 -4.99 1.46 -32.98
N LEU A 137 -5.79 1.07 -31.99
CA LEU A 137 -7.18 0.63 -32.18
C LEU A 137 -8.21 1.63 -31.67
N GLU A 138 -7.82 2.46 -30.71
CA GLU A 138 -8.66 3.48 -30.07
C GLU A 138 -7.79 4.59 -29.48
N SER A 139 -8.42 5.71 -29.12
CA SER A 139 -7.77 6.79 -28.38
C SER A 139 -7.42 6.35 -26.97
N GLY A 140 -6.31 6.84 -26.45
CA GLY A 140 -5.86 6.56 -25.09
C GLY A 140 -4.35 6.40 -24.99
N GLU A 141 -3.92 5.99 -23.81
CA GLU A 141 -2.53 5.66 -23.53
C GLU A 141 -2.15 4.31 -24.16
N ILE A 142 -1.13 4.31 -24.99
CA ILE A 142 -0.59 3.13 -25.64
C ILE A 142 0.86 2.96 -25.21
N THR A 143 1.19 1.76 -24.71
CA THR A 143 2.54 1.45 -24.23
C THR A 143 3.26 0.43 -25.12
N LEU A 144 4.57 0.59 -25.24
CA LEU A 144 5.49 -0.35 -25.85
C LEU A 144 6.62 -0.68 -24.87
N GLU A 145 6.80 -1.95 -24.56
CA GLU A 145 7.94 -2.40 -23.76
C GLU A 145 9.24 -2.32 -24.57
N ILE A 146 10.24 -1.62 -24.03
CA ILE A 146 11.54 -1.36 -24.65
C ILE A 146 12.70 -1.72 -23.72
N THR A 147 12.46 -2.52 -22.68
CA THR A 147 13.41 -2.86 -21.61
C THR A 147 14.79 -3.27 -22.14
N ASP A 148 14.84 -4.26 -23.03
CA ASP A 148 16.08 -4.79 -23.59
C ASP A 148 16.80 -3.77 -24.48
N TYR A 149 16.03 -2.90 -25.15
CA TYR A 149 16.56 -1.94 -26.10
C TYR A 149 17.29 -0.79 -25.42
N VAL A 150 16.74 -0.27 -24.32
CA VAL A 150 17.30 0.89 -23.61
C VAL A 150 18.26 0.52 -22.48
N GLN A 151 18.59 -0.76 -22.30
CA GLN A 151 19.37 -1.23 -21.15
C GLN A 151 20.70 -0.47 -20.97
N ASP A 152 21.37 -0.09 -22.06
CA ASP A 152 22.66 0.60 -22.03
C ASP A 152 22.60 2.05 -22.59
N LEU A 153 21.40 2.63 -22.68
CA LEU A 153 21.19 3.98 -23.20
C LEU A 153 20.91 5.00 -22.07
N ASP A 154 21.60 6.13 -22.10
CA ASP A 154 21.33 7.30 -21.25
C ASP A 154 20.41 8.32 -21.93
N GLU A 155 20.29 8.23 -23.27
CA GLU A 155 19.50 9.12 -24.10
C GLU A 155 18.75 8.28 -25.15
N LEU A 156 17.49 8.61 -25.40
CA LEU A 156 16.67 7.91 -26.39
C LEU A 156 16.06 8.93 -27.37
N TYR A 157 16.45 8.84 -28.64
CA TYR A 157 15.93 9.66 -29.73
C TYR A 157 15.11 8.78 -30.66
N ILE A 158 13.81 9.02 -30.77
CA ILE A 158 12.91 8.19 -31.58
C ILE A 158 12.12 8.99 -32.61
N SER A 159 11.61 8.28 -33.59
CA SER A 159 10.56 8.73 -34.48
C SER A 159 9.43 7.71 -34.54
N VAL A 160 8.21 8.22 -34.61
CA VAL A 160 6.99 7.46 -34.78
C VAL A 160 6.52 7.66 -36.21
N ASN A 161 6.46 6.56 -36.95
CA ASN A 161 6.21 6.53 -38.38
C ASN A 161 5.01 5.65 -38.66
N LEU A 162 4.35 5.85 -39.79
CA LEU A 162 3.36 4.92 -40.29
C LEU A 162 4.04 3.61 -40.74
N SER A 163 3.56 2.44 -40.29
CA SER A 163 4.16 1.15 -40.65
C SER A 163 4.01 0.81 -42.12
N SER A 164 2.96 1.31 -42.77
CA SER A 164 2.62 1.01 -44.16
C SER A 164 2.03 2.22 -44.86
N SER A 165 2.55 2.54 -46.05
CA SER A 165 2.02 3.62 -46.90
C SER A 165 0.63 3.33 -47.50
N GLN A 166 -0.03 2.24 -47.10
CA GLN A 166 -1.36 1.87 -47.56
C GLN A 166 -2.48 2.55 -46.77
N TYR A 167 -2.19 2.98 -45.55
CA TYR A 167 -3.11 3.85 -44.82
C TYR A 167 -3.19 5.20 -45.54
N ASN A 168 -4.31 5.90 -45.37
CA ASN A 168 -4.62 7.18 -46.01
C ASN A 168 -5.17 8.18 -44.99
N ASP A 169 -4.69 8.06 -43.76
CA ASP A 169 -5.16 8.79 -42.59
C ASP A 169 -4.01 9.07 -41.64
N TYR A 170 -4.25 9.93 -40.65
CA TYR A 170 -3.27 10.31 -39.64
C TYR A 170 -3.81 10.10 -38.24
N LEU A 171 -2.90 9.89 -37.31
CA LEU A 171 -3.15 9.86 -35.87
C LEU A 171 -2.58 11.12 -35.24
N LEU A 172 -3.18 11.51 -34.12
CA LEU A 172 -2.74 12.61 -33.28
C LEU A 172 -2.19 12.06 -31.98
N ILE A 173 -1.01 12.55 -31.59
CA ILE A 173 -0.36 12.23 -30.34
C ILE A 173 -0.29 13.51 -29.50
N HIS A 174 -0.55 13.44 -28.20
CA HIS A 174 -0.24 14.56 -27.31
C HIS A 174 1.25 14.90 -27.37
N SER A 175 1.56 16.18 -27.55
CA SER A 175 2.91 16.72 -27.31
C SER A 175 3.12 16.99 -25.83
N ARG A 176 4.35 17.34 -25.46
CA ARG A 176 4.67 17.97 -24.18
C ARG A 176 3.90 19.28 -23.97
N GLU A 177 3.71 20.08 -25.01
CA GLU A 177 3.02 21.38 -24.96
C GLU A 177 1.51 21.24 -24.74
N GLY A 178 0.93 20.14 -25.20
CA GLY A 178 -0.49 19.82 -25.06
C GLY A 178 -0.86 19.08 -23.78
N ALA A 179 0.13 18.63 -23.01
CA ALA A 179 -0.09 17.86 -21.79
C ALA A 179 -0.56 18.76 -20.63
N ASN A 180 -1.63 18.38 -19.94
CA ASN A 180 -2.10 19.11 -18.75
C ASN A 180 -1.25 18.82 -17.51
N ASP A 181 -0.69 17.62 -17.46
CA ASP A 181 0.18 17.10 -16.41
C ASP A 181 1.21 16.11 -16.99
N GLU A 182 2.05 15.55 -16.11
CA GLU A 182 3.06 14.57 -16.52
C GLU A 182 2.47 13.23 -16.98
N GLU A 183 1.20 12.95 -16.65
CA GLU A 183 0.51 11.72 -17.08
C GLU A 183 0.06 11.85 -18.55
N ASP A 184 -0.33 13.05 -18.97
CA ASP A 184 -0.78 13.36 -20.33
C ASP A 184 0.37 13.53 -21.36
N ALA A 185 1.61 13.65 -20.89
CA ALA A 185 2.78 13.87 -21.75
C ALA A 185 3.36 12.54 -22.28
N PRO A 186 3.99 12.54 -23.48
CA PRO A 186 4.84 11.45 -23.91
C PRO A 186 5.88 11.12 -22.84
N LYS A 187 6.00 9.85 -22.45
CA LYS A 187 6.79 9.47 -21.27
C LYS A 187 7.42 8.08 -21.38
N ILE A 188 8.46 7.88 -20.59
CA ILE A 188 9.04 6.57 -20.29
C ILE A 188 8.67 6.21 -18.86
N ILE A 189 8.18 4.98 -18.68
CA ILE A 189 7.82 4.41 -17.39
C ILE A 189 8.87 3.36 -17.05
N PHE A 190 9.57 3.55 -15.93
CA PHE A 190 10.52 2.60 -15.37
C PHE A 190 9.85 1.85 -14.23
N THR A 191 9.77 0.53 -14.34
CA THR A 191 9.33 -0.32 -13.25
C THR A 191 10.55 -0.99 -12.63
N TYR A 192 10.75 -0.81 -11.32
CA TYR A 192 11.94 -1.26 -10.60
C TYR A 192 11.59 -1.87 -9.24
N GLU A 193 12.45 -2.76 -8.78
CA GLU A 193 12.29 -3.39 -7.47
C GLU A 193 13.21 -2.75 -6.45
N MET A 194 12.67 -2.49 -5.26
CA MET A 194 13.45 -2.05 -4.12
C MET A 194 13.18 -2.94 -2.90
N GLU A 195 14.27 -3.31 -2.24
CA GLU A 195 14.22 -4.02 -0.97
C GLU A 195 13.93 -3.03 0.17
N LEU A 196 12.78 -3.19 0.82
CA LEU A 196 12.43 -2.39 1.97
C LEU A 196 12.82 -3.09 3.27
N ASP A 197 13.76 -2.50 4.00
CA ASP A 197 14.15 -2.98 5.33
C ASP A 197 13.25 -2.37 6.42
N PHE A 198 12.29 -3.17 6.89
CA PHE A 198 11.40 -2.79 7.99
C PHE A 198 11.94 -3.19 9.37
N THR A 199 13.16 -3.72 9.49
CA THR A 199 13.70 -4.28 10.74
C THR A 199 13.61 -3.27 11.89
N PHE A 200 13.89 -1.99 11.64
CA PHE A 200 13.78 -0.94 12.66
C PHE A 200 12.34 -0.70 13.14
N VAL A 201 11.37 -0.61 12.22
CA VAL A 201 9.96 -0.40 12.53
C VAL A 201 9.41 -1.60 13.31
N TYR A 202 9.79 -2.81 12.91
CA TYR A 202 9.48 -4.03 13.65
C TYR A 202 10.03 -3.98 15.08
N TRP A 203 11.29 -3.58 15.28
CA TRP A 203 11.86 -3.42 16.62
C TRP A 203 11.10 -2.39 17.47
N LEU A 204 10.65 -1.27 16.89
CA LEU A 204 9.85 -0.29 17.61
C LEU A 204 8.47 -0.83 18.02
N ILE A 205 7.74 -1.46 17.09
CA ILE A 205 6.41 -2.01 17.37
C ILE A 205 6.50 -3.11 18.43
N TRP A 206 7.39 -4.07 18.25
CA TRP A 206 7.53 -5.17 19.19
C TRP A 206 8.14 -4.73 20.52
N GLY A 207 9.07 -3.77 20.50
CA GLY A 207 9.62 -3.16 21.72
C GLY A 207 8.54 -2.49 22.55
N THR A 208 7.64 -1.72 21.94
CA THR A 208 6.52 -1.08 22.65
C THR A 208 5.50 -2.09 23.18
N ILE A 209 5.15 -3.12 22.39
CA ILE A 209 4.28 -4.22 22.84
C ILE A 209 4.90 -4.94 24.05
N ALA A 210 6.21 -5.22 24.03
CA ALA A 210 6.90 -5.86 25.14
C ALA A 210 6.85 -5.00 26.41
N ILE A 211 7.08 -3.68 26.29
CA ILE A 211 6.99 -2.73 27.41
C ILE A 211 5.57 -2.73 28.01
N ILE A 212 4.54 -2.66 27.16
CA ILE A 212 3.13 -2.70 27.61
C ILE A 212 2.82 -4.03 28.33
N ALA A 213 3.23 -5.15 27.75
CA ALA A 213 3.02 -6.48 28.35
C ALA A 213 3.69 -6.61 29.72
N VAL A 214 4.92 -6.13 29.86
CA VAL A 214 5.64 -6.08 31.15
C VAL A 214 4.90 -5.19 32.15
N GLY A 215 4.42 -4.01 31.73
CA GLY A 215 3.62 -3.13 32.56
C GLY A 215 2.34 -3.79 33.08
N VAL A 216 1.61 -4.50 32.22
CA VAL A 216 0.40 -5.25 32.59
C VAL A 216 0.73 -6.38 33.58
N LEU A 217 1.82 -7.11 33.37
CA LEU A 217 2.25 -8.18 34.29
C LEU A 217 2.61 -7.64 35.68
N ILE A 218 3.36 -6.53 35.74
CA ILE A 218 3.70 -5.85 36.99
C ILE A 218 2.42 -5.40 37.70
N PHE A 219 1.48 -4.81 36.97
CA PHE A 219 0.20 -4.37 37.53
C PHE A 219 -0.62 -5.53 38.12
N VAL A 220 -0.71 -6.66 37.42
CA VAL A 220 -1.38 -7.88 37.92
C VAL A 220 -0.66 -8.43 39.16
N LEU A 221 0.68 -8.42 39.18
CA LEU A 221 1.46 -8.83 40.35
C LEU A 221 1.16 -7.94 41.56
N ILE A 222 1.11 -6.62 41.38
CA ILE A 222 0.77 -5.66 42.43
C ILE A 222 -0.64 -5.96 42.99
N ILE A 223 -1.64 -6.19 42.13
CA ILE A 223 -2.99 -6.58 42.56
C ILE A 223 -2.97 -7.88 43.38
N PHE A 224 -2.21 -8.88 42.92
CA PHE A 224 -2.09 -10.16 43.62
C PHE A 224 -1.44 -10.00 45.00
N LEU A 225 -0.37 -9.21 45.11
CA LEU A 225 0.29 -8.90 46.37
C LEU A 225 -0.64 -8.13 47.31
N MET A 226 -1.41 -7.17 46.79
CA MET A 226 -2.43 -6.44 47.57
C MET A 226 -3.55 -7.37 48.08
N ARG A 227 -3.98 -8.37 47.29
CA ARG A 227 -4.97 -9.37 47.74
C ARG A 227 -4.43 -10.28 48.84
N ARG A 228 -3.14 -10.66 48.76
CA ARG A 228 -2.49 -11.54 49.74
C ARG A 228 -2.30 -10.87 51.11
N ASN A 229 -2.07 -9.56 51.14
CA ASN A 229 -1.83 -8.81 52.37
C ASN A 229 -3.10 -8.23 53.04
N ARG A 230 -4.31 -8.64 52.63
CA ARG A 230 -5.52 -8.22 53.34
C ARG A 230 -5.51 -8.84 54.75
N PRO A 231 -5.52 -8.04 55.84
CA PRO A 231 -5.61 -8.57 57.18
C PRO A 231 -6.93 -9.33 57.32
N SER A 232 -6.87 -10.52 57.91
CA SER A 232 -8.06 -11.30 58.25
C SER A 232 -8.95 -10.43 59.14
N VAL A 233 -10.14 -10.05 58.64
CA VAL A 233 -11.17 -9.41 59.46
C VAL A 233 -11.48 -10.38 60.59
N ALA A 234 -11.09 -10.04 61.82
CA ALA A 234 -11.42 -10.83 62.98
C ALA A 234 -12.95 -10.92 63.06
N ARG A 235 -13.50 -12.15 63.12
CA ARG A 235 -14.92 -12.34 63.43
C ARG A 235 -15.20 -11.61 64.76
N PRO A 236 -16.26 -10.79 64.86
CA PRO A 236 -16.66 -10.25 66.15
C PRO A 236 -16.91 -11.41 67.12
N ALA A 237 -16.34 -11.33 68.32
CA ALA A 237 -16.54 -12.32 69.36
C ALA A 237 -18.05 -12.47 69.63
N SER A 238 -18.55 -13.71 69.69
CA SER A 238 -19.93 -13.96 70.09
C SER A 238 -20.15 -13.40 71.50
N PRO A 239 -21.29 -12.75 71.78
CA PRO A 239 -21.62 -12.31 73.13
C PRO A 239 -21.51 -13.49 74.11
N ARG A 240 -20.79 -13.31 75.23
CA ARG A 240 -20.80 -14.27 76.33
C ARG A 240 -22.22 -14.31 76.91
N GLU A 241 -22.90 -15.44 76.77
CA GLU A 241 -24.11 -15.74 77.54
C GLU A 241 -23.76 -15.74 79.03
N SER A 242 -24.26 -14.75 79.78
CA SER A 242 -24.26 -14.75 81.23
C SER A 242 -25.43 -15.59 81.74
N TYR A 243 -25.17 -16.82 82.16
CA TYR A 243 -26.16 -17.64 82.87
C TYR A 243 -26.39 -17.08 84.30
N PRO A 244 -27.64 -16.77 84.71
CA PRO A 244 -27.94 -16.39 86.08
C PRO A 244 -27.82 -17.59 87.03
N GLN A 245 -27.11 -17.40 88.14
CA GLN A 245 -26.99 -18.37 89.23
C GLN A 245 -28.32 -18.49 89.99
N VAL A 246 -28.93 -19.67 89.95
CA VAL A 246 -30.16 -20.03 90.68
C VAL A 246 -29.82 -20.23 92.17
N ARG A 247 -30.33 -19.35 93.03
CA ARG A 247 -30.33 -19.55 94.49
C ARG A 247 -31.56 -20.36 94.90
N SER A 248 -31.31 -21.49 95.56
CA SER A 248 -32.29 -22.34 96.23
C SER A 248 -32.78 -21.70 97.54
N GLY A 249 -34.10 -21.60 97.72
CA GLY A 249 -34.72 -21.14 98.96
C GLY A 249 -36.19 -21.54 99.11
N SER A 250 -36.40 -22.65 99.83
CA SER A 250 -37.57 -23.08 100.63
C SER A 250 -38.98 -23.29 100.00
N PRO A 251 -39.70 -24.36 100.42
CA PRO A 251 -40.98 -24.81 99.83
C PRO A 251 -42.22 -24.30 100.59
N GLN A 252 -43.34 -24.15 99.86
CA GLN A 252 -44.77 -24.25 100.25
C GLN A 252 -45.57 -23.61 99.09
N THR A 253 -46.73 -24.06 98.59
CA THR A 253 -47.78 -24.96 99.08
C THR A 253 -48.63 -25.35 97.85
N SER A 254 -49.15 -26.58 97.88
CA SER A 254 -50.34 -27.12 97.18
C SER A 254 -51.33 -26.08 96.61
N ILE A 255 -51.76 -26.25 95.35
CA ILE A 255 -53.18 -26.19 94.89
C ILE A 255 -53.34 -26.97 93.55
N LYS A 256 -54.47 -27.69 93.45
CA LYS A 256 -54.93 -28.64 92.43
C LYS A 256 -55.16 -28.06 91.01
N PRO A 257 -55.22 -28.92 89.96
CA PRO A 257 -55.49 -28.47 88.59
C PRO A 257 -56.98 -28.13 88.40
N VAL A 258 -57.25 -26.97 87.80
CA VAL A 258 -58.58 -26.60 87.30
C VAL A 258 -58.51 -26.47 85.80
N ILE A 259 -59.15 -27.42 85.12
CA ILE A 259 -59.45 -27.42 83.69
C ILE A 259 -60.57 -26.40 83.49
N GLY A 260 -60.30 -25.32 82.75
CA GLY A 260 -61.19 -24.18 82.56
C GLY A 260 -61.50 -23.93 81.09
N PHE A 261 -62.77 -24.14 80.75
CA PHE A 261 -63.41 -24.03 79.44
C PHE A 261 -63.33 -22.66 78.74
N CYS A 262 -63.46 -22.69 77.41
CA CYS A 262 -63.65 -21.51 76.55
C CYS A 262 -65.06 -20.88 76.73
N PRO A 263 -65.20 -19.56 76.98
CA PRO A 263 -66.48 -18.96 77.35
C PRO A 263 -67.48 -18.72 76.21
N HIS A 264 -67.22 -19.16 74.97
CA HIS A 264 -68.10 -18.82 73.83
C HIS A 264 -68.77 -20.01 73.13
N CYS A 265 -68.39 -21.25 73.46
CA CYS A 265 -69.03 -22.47 72.97
C CYS A 265 -68.74 -23.64 73.93
N GLY A 266 -69.71 -24.03 74.76
CA GLY A 266 -69.53 -24.96 75.88
C GLY A 266 -69.26 -26.43 75.53
N ALA A 267 -68.14 -26.75 74.88
CA ALA A 267 -67.63 -28.12 74.70
C ALA A 267 -66.33 -28.36 75.51
N LYS A 268 -66.17 -29.56 76.08
CA LYS A 268 -64.98 -30.00 76.86
C LYS A 268 -63.77 -30.22 75.94
N LEU A 269 -62.58 -29.87 76.43
CA LEU A 269 -61.31 -30.55 76.13
C LEU A 269 -60.92 -31.39 77.33
#